data_AF-J2SVD7-F1
#
_entry.id   AF-J2SVD7-F1
#
_cell.length_a   1.000
_cell.length_b   1.000
_cell.length_c   1.000
_cell.angle_alpha   90.00
_cell.angle_beta   90.00
_cell.angle_gamma   90.00
#
_symmetry.space_group_name_H-M   'P 1'
#
loop_
_entity.id
_entity.type
_entity.pdbx_description
1 polymer ?
#
loop_
_entity_poly.entity_id
_entity_poly.type
_entity_poly.pdbx_seq_one_letter_code
_entity_poly.pdbx_strand_id
1 'polypeptide(L)'
;MQLNVSGKRIFGNGISFEGEYPALEAVLINERVIVTFDWMAFERDLPAQNLFCYDRSGNLLWRAPDIGMGIVDAYTGVTSEEPLWVANFAGFNCRIDEASGQVLETHFTK
;
A
#
# COMPACT_ATOMS: atom_id res chain seq x y z
N MET A 1 -11.64 1.54 -5.63
CA MET A 1 -11.89 0.77 -6.87
C MET A 1 -10.62 0.03 -7.30
N GLN A 2 -10.68 -1.27 -7.55
CA GLN A 2 -9.51 -2.08 -7.93
C GLN A 2 -8.96 -1.72 -9.32
N LEU A 3 -7.63 -1.60 -9.42
CA LEU A 3 -6.88 -1.52 -10.67
C LEU A 3 -6.22 -2.87 -10.98
N ASN A 4 -5.77 -3.07 -12.22
CA ASN A 4 -5.02 -4.25 -12.60
C ASN A 4 -3.53 -4.05 -12.31
N VAL A 5 -2.86 -5.13 -11.93
CA VAL A 5 -1.41 -5.19 -11.73
C VAL A 5 -0.79 -6.33 -12.53
N SER A 6 0.39 -6.11 -13.10
CA SER A 6 1.17 -7.15 -13.78
C SER A 6 2.66 -6.85 -13.62
N GLY A 7 3.34 -7.59 -12.74
CA GLY A 7 4.69 -7.24 -12.31
C GLY A 7 4.67 -5.83 -11.71
N LYS A 8 5.46 -4.92 -12.29
CA LYS A 8 5.52 -3.51 -11.86
C LYS A 8 4.42 -2.62 -12.46
N ARG A 9 3.70 -3.10 -13.47
CA ARG A 9 2.74 -2.28 -14.21
C ARG A 9 1.42 -2.18 -13.46
N ILE A 10 0.93 -0.95 -13.27
CA ILE A 10 -0.39 -0.64 -12.71
C ILE A 10 -1.25 0.01 -13.78
N PHE A 11 -2.46 -0.49 -14.03
CA PHE A 11 -3.31 0.02 -15.10
C PHE A 11 -4.82 -0.22 -14.90
N GLY A 12 -5.64 0.66 -15.47
CA GLY A 12 -7.10 0.61 -15.38
C GLY A 12 -7.70 2.00 -15.17
N ASN A 13 -8.97 2.21 -15.52
CA ASN A 13 -9.65 3.51 -15.37
C ASN A 13 -8.87 4.71 -15.98
N GLY A 14 -8.26 4.51 -17.15
CA GLY A 14 -7.44 5.53 -17.82
C GLY A 14 -6.07 5.80 -17.17
N ILE A 15 -5.72 5.08 -16.10
CA ILE A 15 -4.40 5.12 -15.46
C ILE A 15 -3.52 4.03 -16.08
N SER A 16 -2.24 4.34 -16.30
CA SER A 16 -1.22 3.37 -16.69
C SER A 16 0.16 3.91 -16.35
N PHE A 17 0.88 3.26 -15.44
CA PHE A 17 2.28 3.59 -15.13
C PHE A 17 3.03 2.35 -14.61
N GLU A 18 4.36 2.47 -14.48
CA GLU A 18 5.19 1.48 -13.79
C GLU A 18 5.49 1.94 -12.36
N GLY A 19 5.22 1.09 -11.39
CA GLY A 19 5.61 1.29 -10.00
C GLY A 19 7.07 0.89 -9.76
N GLU A 20 7.58 1.26 -8.59
CA GLU A 20 8.98 0.97 -8.21
C GLU A 20 9.26 -0.53 -8.09
N TYR A 21 8.29 -1.32 -7.61
CA TYR A 21 8.41 -2.74 -7.32
C TYR A 21 7.24 -3.54 -7.93
N PRO A 22 7.33 -4.89 -7.98
CA PRO A 22 6.18 -5.71 -8.34
C PRO A 22 5.00 -5.43 -7.40
N ALA A 23 3.83 -5.14 -7.95
CA ALA A 23 2.62 -4.83 -7.18
C ALA A 23 1.79 -6.09 -6.95
N LEU A 24 1.34 -6.28 -5.70
CA LEU A 24 0.35 -7.29 -5.35
C LEU A 24 -1.07 -6.74 -5.52
N GLU A 25 -1.23 -5.45 -5.23
CA GLU A 25 -2.53 -4.78 -5.26
C GLU A 25 -2.37 -3.32 -5.68
N ALA A 26 -3.37 -2.80 -6.39
CA ALA A 26 -3.54 -1.37 -6.61
C ALA A 26 -5.03 -0.98 -6.55
N VAL A 27 -5.33 0.10 -5.83
CA VAL A 27 -6.69 0.63 -5.62
C VAL A 27 -6.71 2.13 -5.91
N LEU A 28 -7.68 2.57 -6.71
CA LEU A 28 -7.97 4.00 -6.91
C LEU A 28 -8.99 4.47 -5.86
N ILE A 29 -8.60 5.45 -5.04
CA ILE A 29 -9.39 6.09 -3.98
C ILE A 29 -9.18 7.60 -4.09
N ASN A 30 -10.24 8.40 -4.25
CA ASN A 30 -10.15 9.87 -4.25
C ASN A 30 -9.02 10.45 -5.15
N GLU A 31 -8.93 9.97 -6.41
CA GLU A 31 -7.88 10.34 -7.38
C GLU A 31 -6.44 9.91 -7.02
N ARG A 32 -6.27 9.12 -5.96
CA ARG A 32 -5.01 8.56 -5.50
C ARG A 32 -4.95 7.06 -5.78
N VAL A 33 -3.79 6.60 -6.23
CA VAL A 33 -3.54 5.19 -6.51
C VAL A 33 -2.73 4.62 -5.35
N ILE A 34 -3.42 3.89 -4.48
CA ILE A 34 -2.81 3.15 -3.37
C ILE A 34 -2.28 1.83 -3.90
N VAL A 35 -1.01 1.55 -3.71
CA VAL A 35 -0.34 0.36 -4.22
C VAL A 35 0.33 -0.38 -3.07
N THR A 36 -0.03 -1.65 -2.92
CA THR A 36 0.66 -2.58 -2.02
C THR A 36 1.65 -3.38 -2.85
N PHE A 37 2.94 -3.14 -2.66
CA PHE A 37 4.01 -3.86 -3.34
C PHE A 37 4.32 -5.22 -2.69
N ASP A 38 4.87 -6.14 -3.47
CA ASP A 38 5.36 -7.42 -2.97
C ASP A 38 6.52 -7.19 -1.98
N TRP A 39 6.28 -7.52 -0.71
CA TRP A 39 7.27 -7.35 0.35
C TRP A 39 8.53 -8.18 0.10
N MET A 40 8.48 -9.25 -0.71
CA MET A 40 9.66 -10.04 -1.10
C MET A 40 10.66 -9.26 -1.96
N ALA A 41 10.25 -8.11 -2.52
CA ALA A 41 11.14 -7.23 -3.28
C ALA A 41 11.97 -6.29 -2.38
N PHE A 42 11.71 -6.25 -1.07
CA PHE A 42 12.40 -5.41 -0.09
C PHE A 42 13.45 -6.20 0.71
N GLU A 43 14.27 -5.49 1.49
CA GLU A 43 15.27 -6.11 2.36
C GLU A 43 14.61 -7.00 3.42
N ARG A 44 15.11 -8.23 3.59
CA ARG A 44 14.45 -9.26 4.41
C ARG A 44 14.49 -9.02 5.91
N ASP A 45 15.48 -8.27 6.38
CA ASP A 45 15.73 -8.06 7.81
C ASP A 45 15.20 -6.70 8.31
N LEU A 46 14.43 -5.99 7.48
CA LEU A 46 13.83 -4.70 7.79
C LEU A 46 12.31 -4.73 7.50
N PRO A 47 11.52 -3.85 8.13
CA PRO A 47 10.16 -3.57 7.70
C PRO A 47 10.10 -3.23 6.21
N ALA A 48 9.14 -3.81 5.49
CA ALA A 48 9.06 -3.61 4.04
C ALA A 48 8.62 -2.18 3.69
N GLN A 49 7.75 -1.58 4.52
CA GLN A 49 7.12 -0.27 4.26
C GLN A 49 6.58 -0.21 2.82
N ASN A 50 5.86 -1.26 2.41
CA ASN A 50 5.52 -1.58 1.02
C ASN A 50 4.21 -0.93 0.53
N LEU A 51 3.62 -0.01 1.29
CA LEU A 51 2.39 0.70 0.92
C LEU A 51 2.72 2.10 0.41
N PHE A 52 2.42 2.34 -0.86
CA PHE A 52 2.76 3.57 -1.57
C PHE A 52 1.47 4.22 -2.10
N CYS A 53 1.50 5.54 -2.23
CA CYS A 53 0.45 6.30 -2.87
C CYS A 53 1.02 7.09 -4.03
N TYR A 54 0.40 6.95 -5.19
CA TYR A 54 0.72 7.70 -6.39
C TYR A 54 -0.44 8.60 -6.79
N ASP A 55 -0.16 9.64 -7.58
CA ASP A 55 -1.20 10.29 -8.38
C ASP A 55 -1.56 9.44 -9.62
N ARG A 56 -2.53 9.92 -10.40
CA ARG A 56 -2.98 9.22 -11.63
C ARG A 56 -1.93 9.17 -12.74
N SER A 57 -0.90 10.01 -12.67
CA SER A 57 0.20 10.05 -13.61
C SER A 57 1.36 9.14 -13.19
N GLY A 58 1.29 8.53 -12.00
CA GLY A 58 2.34 7.67 -11.46
C GLY A 58 3.42 8.43 -10.69
N ASN A 59 3.19 9.69 -10.31
CA ASN A 59 4.11 10.40 -9.42
C ASN A 59 3.88 9.94 -7.98
N LEU A 60 4.95 9.60 -7.27
CA LEU A 60 4.88 9.22 -5.86
C LEU A 60 4.47 10.42 -5.00
N LEU A 61 3.42 10.24 -4.20
CA LEU A 61 2.92 11.23 -3.25
C LEU A 61 3.44 10.94 -1.84
N TRP A 62 3.35 9.69 -1.40
CA TRP A 62 3.85 9.26 -0.10
C TRP A 62 4.10 7.75 -0.04
N ARG A 63 4.87 7.34 0.96
CA ARG A 63 5.12 5.96 1.37
C ARG A 63 4.76 5.84 2.85
N ALA A 64 3.91 4.87 3.21
CA ALA A 64 3.50 4.70 4.60
C ALA A 64 4.67 4.17 5.46
N PRO A 65 4.81 4.66 6.71
CA PRO A 65 5.80 4.13 7.64
C PRO A 65 5.42 2.71 8.08
N ASP A 66 6.33 2.01 8.74
CA ASP A 66 5.99 0.76 9.43
C ASP A 66 5.24 1.05 10.75
N ILE A 67 4.72 -0.01 11.38
CA ILE A 67 4.01 0.05 12.65
C ILE A 67 4.86 -0.47 13.83
N GLY A 68 6.18 -0.60 13.64
CA GLY A 68 7.13 -1.03 14.66
C GLY A 68 7.13 -2.54 14.94
N MET A 69 6.66 -3.38 14.01
CA MET A 69 6.62 -4.85 14.19
C MET A 69 7.86 -5.58 13.62
N GLY A 70 8.88 -4.84 13.18
CA GLY A 70 10.15 -5.39 12.71
C GLY A 70 10.01 -6.14 11.39
N ILE A 71 10.66 -7.31 11.27
CA ILE A 71 10.79 -8.06 10.00
C ILE A 71 9.46 -8.58 9.43
N VAL A 72 8.41 -8.63 10.25
CA VAL A 72 7.06 -9.08 9.83
C VAL A 72 6.16 -7.92 9.45
N ASP A 73 6.70 -6.70 9.42
CA ASP A 73 5.94 -5.48 9.18
C ASP A 73 5.84 -5.19 7.67
N ALA A 74 4.83 -5.79 7.07
CA ALA A 74 4.48 -5.63 5.67
C ALA A 74 2.96 -5.50 5.53
N TYR A 75 2.52 -4.51 4.78
CA TYR A 75 1.13 -4.36 4.39
C TYR A 75 0.73 -5.45 3.38
N THR A 76 -0.46 -5.99 3.52
CA THR A 76 -0.94 -7.13 2.72
C THR A 76 -2.14 -6.81 1.83
N GLY A 77 -2.68 -5.60 1.93
CA GLY A 77 -3.75 -5.12 1.05
C GLY A 77 -4.80 -4.27 1.77
N VAL A 78 -5.57 -3.52 0.99
CA VAL A 78 -6.66 -2.64 1.45
C VAL A 78 -7.84 -3.49 1.91
N THR A 79 -8.30 -3.25 3.15
CA THR A 79 -9.48 -3.92 3.74
C THR A 79 -10.72 -3.05 3.75
N SER A 80 -10.56 -1.72 3.68
CA SER A 80 -11.63 -0.73 3.52
C SER A 80 -11.08 0.49 2.80
N GLU A 81 -11.85 1.05 1.86
CA GLU A 81 -11.46 2.25 1.12
C GLU A 81 -11.85 3.55 1.83
N GLU A 82 -12.98 3.57 2.55
CA GLU A 82 -13.51 4.77 3.21
C GLU A 82 -14.04 4.46 4.63
N PRO A 83 -13.29 4.79 5.70
CA PRO A 83 -11.91 5.29 5.68
C PRO A 83 -10.92 4.21 5.20
N LEU A 84 -9.71 4.64 4.82
CA LEU A 84 -8.66 3.74 4.36
C LEU A 84 -8.13 2.86 5.51
N TRP A 85 -8.38 1.56 5.39
CA TRP A 85 -7.78 0.52 6.24
C TRP A 85 -6.98 -0.46 5.41
N VAL A 86 -5.83 -0.88 5.94
CA VAL A 86 -4.90 -1.78 5.26
C VAL A 86 -4.44 -2.86 6.24
N ALA A 87 -4.55 -4.12 5.83
CA ALA A 87 -4.07 -5.25 6.62
C ALA A 87 -2.54 -5.29 6.65
N ASN A 88 -1.97 -5.82 7.73
CA ASN A 88 -0.55 -6.02 7.93
C ASN A 88 -0.26 -7.47 8.33
N PHE A 89 0.83 -8.02 7.81
CA PHE A 89 1.26 -9.41 8.01
C PHE A 89 1.48 -9.77 9.48
N ALA A 90 1.79 -8.79 10.34
CA ALA A 90 1.88 -8.95 11.79
C ALA A 90 0.52 -9.18 12.48
N GLY A 91 -0.60 -9.24 11.76
CA GLY A 91 -1.93 -9.49 12.30
C GLY A 91 -2.66 -8.23 12.76
N PHE A 92 -2.36 -7.09 12.14
CA PHE A 92 -3.02 -5.82 12.41
C PHE A 92 -3.83 -5.35 11.21
N ASN A 93 -4.86 -4.55 11.48
CA ASN A 93 -5.47 -3.67 10.50
C ASN A 93 -5.11 -2.22 10.85
N CYS A 94 -4.57 -1.49 9.89
CA CYS A 94 -3.98 -0.18 10.09
C CYS A 94 -4.83 0.88 9.39
N ARG A 95 -5.26 1.91 10.12
CA ARG A 95 -5.94 3.07 9.54
C ARG A 95 -4.89 4.03 9.01
N ILE A 96 -4.97 4.34 7.72
CA ILE A 96 -4.01 5.20 7.05
C ILE A 96 -4.67 6.52 6.70
N ASP A 97 -3.99 7.63 6.97
CA ASP A 97 -4.39 8.93 6.45
C ASP A 97 -4.12 9.01 4.94
N GLU A 98 -5.17 9.14 4.12
CA GLU A 98 -5.07 9.14 2.65
C GLU A 98 -4.20 10.29 2.10
N ALA A 99 -4.15 11.43 2.82
CA ALA A 99 -3.43 12.61 2.37
C ALA A 99 -1.92 12.48 2.58
N SER A 100 -1.50 11.95 3.73
CA SER A 100 -0.11 11.93 4.18
C SER A 100 0.54 10.56 4.24
N GLY A 101 -0.25 9.48 4.21
CA GLY A 101 0.24 8.10 4.40
C GLY A 101 0.56 7.74 5.85
N GLN A 102 0.28 8.62 6.82
CA GLN A 102 0.55 8.34 8.23
C GLN A 102 -0.41 7.29 8.79
N VAL A 103 0.11 6.43 9.67
CA VAL A 103 -0.70 5.48 10.42
C VAL A 103 -1.40 6.23 11.55
N LEU A 104 -2.73 6.28 11.51
CA LEU A 104 -3.55 6.95 12.51
C LEU A 104 -3.87 6.03 13.69
N GLU A 105 -4.23 4.77 13.38
CA GLU A 105 -4.72 3.79 14.35
C GLU A 105 -4.29 2.37 13.91
N THR A 106 -4.07 1.47 14.86
CA THR A 106 -3.84 0.04 14.60
C THR A 106 -4.75 -0.82 15.46
N HIS A 107 -5.37 -1.82 14.85
CA HIS A 107 -6.22 -2.79 15.53
C HIS A 107 -5.64 -4.19 15.34
N PHE A 108 -5.43 -4.93 16.42
CA PHE A 108 -5.03 -6.33 16.34
C PHE A 108 -6.24 -7.19 15.90
N THR A 109 -6.04 -8.06 14.91
CA THR A 109 -7.13 -8.82 14.26
C THR A 109 -6.88 -10.33 14.18
N LYS A 110 -5.90 -10.85 14.92
CA LYS A 110 -5.52 -12.27 14.89
C LYS A 110 -5.93 -13.02 16.16
#